data_AF-A0A6B0GKD5-F1
#
_entry.id   AF-A0A6B0GKD5-F1
#
_cell.length_a   1.000
_cell.length_b   1.000
_cell.length_c   1.000
_cell.angle_alpha   90.00
_cell.angle_beta   90.00
_cell.angle_gamma   90.00
#
_symmetry.space_group_name_H-M   'P 1'
#
loop_
_entity.id
_entity.type
_entity.pdbx_description
1 polymer ?
#
loop_
_entity_poly.entity_id
_entity_poly.type
_entity_poly.pdbx_seq_one_letter_code
_entity_poly.pdbx_strand_id
1 'polypeptide(L)' 'MRDRIIVVCRSCEKPYVARLGTDDTLILPVGGKQCPCGGEEFDRLEADEGSIRASEDTLRAADDD' A
#
# COMPACT_ATOMS: atom_id res chain seq x y z
N MET A 1 17.49 1.32 -4.44
CA MET A 1 16.40 2.29 -4.29
C MET A 1 16.03 2.40 -2.81
N ARG A 2 15.38 3.48 -2.35
CA ARG A 2 14.72 3.50 -1.03
C ARG A 2 13.28 3.07 -1.27
N ASP A 3 13.00 1.79 -1.14
CA ASP A 3 11.66 1.22 -1.25
C ASP A 3 10.76 1.82 -0.16
N ARG A 4 9.92 2.77 -0.57
CA ARG A 4 8.85 3.30 0.26
C ARG A 4 7.67 2.38 0.04
N ILE A 5 7.12 1.84 1.12
CA ILE A 5 5.95 1.00 1.07
C ILE A 5 4.80 1.67 1.80
N ILE A 6 3.58 1.33 1.42
CA ILE A 6 2.39 1.74 2.16
C ILE A 6 2.07 0.65 3.17
N VAL A 7 1.83 1.04 4.41
CA VAL A 7 1.37 0.15 5.48
C VAL A 7 0.10 0.71 6.11
N VAL A 8 -0.78 -0.15 6.62
CA VAL A 8 -2.02 0.26 7.27
C VAL A 8 -1.99 -0.18 8.72
N CYS A 9 -2.30 0.72 9.64
CA CYS A 9 -2.44 0.36 11.06
C CYS A 9 -3.75 -0.42 11.26
N ARG A 10 -3.69 -1.61 11.88
CA ARG A 10 -4.90 -2.42 12.15
C ARG A 10 -5.88 -1.76 13.11
N SER A 11 -5.38 -0.93 14.04
CA SER A 11 -6.22 -0.35 15.09
C SER A 11 -7.06 0.84 14.64
N CYS A 12 -6.55 1.67 13.73
CA CYS A 12 -7.27 2.86 13.23
C CYS A 12 -7.49 2.86 11.72
N GLU A 13 -7.08 1.79 11.04
CA GLU A 13 -7.25 1.57 9.60
C GLU A 13 -6.70 2.72 8.73
N LYS A 14 -5.72 3.47 9.28
CA LYS A 14 -5.09 4.59 8.57
C LYS A 14 -3.86 4.13 7.79
N PRO A 15 -3.69 4.58 6.54
CA PRO A 15 -2.50 4.31 5.75
C PRO A 15 -1.34 5.23 6.13
N TYR A 16 -0.12 4.68 6.11
CA TYR A 16 1.13 5.35 6.42
C TYR A 16 2.21 4.95 5.42
N VAL A 17 3.12 5.89 5.12
CA VAL A 17 4.28 5.62 4.27
C VAL A 17 5.44 5.17 5.15
N ALA A 18 5.81 3.90 5.06
CA ALA A 18 6.98 3.32 5.72
C ALA A 18 8.16 3.18 4.74
N ARG A 19 9.35 2.93 5.27
CA ARG A 19 10.52 2.56 4.47
C ARG A 19 10.96 1.15 4.81
N LEU A 20 11.35 0.38 3.80
CA LEU A 20 12.06 -0.88 4.04
C LEU A 20 13.51 -0.57 4.42
N GLY A 21 13.94 -1.07 5.57
CA GLY A 21 15.34 -1.14 5.98
C GLY A 21 16.10 -2.24 5.22
N THR A 22 17.41 -2.34 5.48
CA THR A 22 18.30 -3.33 4.85
C THR A 22 18.01 -4.79 5.21
N ASP A 23 17.31 -5.02 6.32
CA ASP A 23 17.00 -6.34 6.87
C ASP A 23 15.49 -6.60 6.89
N ASP A 24 14.78 -6.14 5.86
CA ASP A 24 13.30 -6.17 5.79
C ASP A 24 12.58 -5.47 6.96
N THR A 25 13.33 -4.72 7.75
CA THR A 25 12.82 -4.03 8.93
C THR A 25 11.99 -2.83 8.49
N LEU A 26 10.74 -2.76 8.94
CA LEU A 26 9.86 -1.63 8.66
C LEU A 26 10.28 -0.41 9.48
N ILE A 27 10.76 0.62 8.79
CA ILE A 27 11.08 1.92 9.36
C ILE A 27 9.85 2.81 9.19
N LEU A 28 9.03 2.88 10.23
CA LEU A 28 7.87 3.75 10.30
C LEU A 28 8.32 5.23 10.45
N PRO A 29 7.57 6.19 9.90
CA PRO A 29 7.90 7.62 9.98
C PRO A 29 7.71 8.20 11.39
N VAL A 30 6.95 7.51 12.24
CA VAL A 30 6.80 7.81 13.67
C VAL A 30 7.91 7.06 14.41
N GLY A 31 8.81 7.79 15.07
CA GLY A 31 10.11 7.34 15.58
C GLY A 31 10.12 6.26 16.68
N GLY A 32 9.10 5.41 16.74
CA GLY A 32 8.99 4.35 17.75
C GLY A 32 7.96 3.31 17.41
N LYS A 33 8.01 2.70 16.20
CA LYS A 33 7.23 1.50 15.78
C LYS A 33 5.70 1.48 16.07
N GLN A 34 5.12 2.58 16.54
CA GLN A 34 3.79 2.66 17.12
C GLN A 34 3.01 3.77 16.43
N CYS A 35 1.78 3.44 16.05
CA CYS A 35 0.84 4.35 15.43
C CYS A 35 0.44 5.46 16.41
N PRO A 36 0.19 6.70 15.96
CA PRO A 36 -0.31 7.77 16.84
C PRO A 36 -1.64 7.45 17.53
N CYS A 37 -2.41 6.45 17.06
CA CYS A 37 -3.60 5.97 17.75
C CYS A 37 -3.28 5.02 18.92
N GLY A 38 -2.02 4.65 19.12
CA GLY A 38 -1.55 3.68 20.11
C GLY A 38 -1.33 2.26 19.57
N GLY A 39 -1.72 1.95 18.32
CA GLY A 39 -1.59 0.61 17.74
C GLY A 39 -0.16 0.24 17.34
N GLU A 40 0.20 -1.04 17.48
CA GLU A 40 1.55 -1.56 17.19
C GLU A 40 1.57 -2.50 15.97
N GLU A 41 0.40 -2.92 15.50
CA GLU A 41 0.23 -3.84 14.38
C GLU A 41 -0.03 -3.10 13.06
N PHE A 42 0.75 -3.45 12.03
CA PHE A 42 0.69 -2.86 10.70
C PHE A 42 0.71 -3.94 9.62
N ASP A 43 -0.19 -3.86 8.66
CA ASP A 43 -0.18 -4.68 7.45
C ASP A 43 0.50 -3.93 6.31
N ARG A 44 1.26 -4.64 5.46
CA ARG A 44 1.79 -4.08 4.21
C ARG A 44 0.65 -4.01 3.20
N LEU A 45 0.39 -2.82 2.67
CA LEU A 45 -0.46 -2.67 1.50
C LEU A 45 0.43 -2.89 0.29
N GLU A 46 0.50 -4.15 -0.17
CA GLU A 46 1.11 -4.43 -1.47
C GLU A 46 0.24 -3.72 -2.51
N ALA A 47 0.77 -2.67 -3.12
CA ALA A 47 0.17 -2.11 -4.31
C ALA A 47 0.37 -3.18 -5.38
N ASP A 48 -0.60 -4.08 -5.48
CA ASP A 48 -0.64 -5.07 -6.54
C ASP A 48 -0.70 -4.28 -7.85
N GLU A 49 0.45 -4.19 -8.54
CA GLU A 49 0.56 -3.52 -9.86
C GLU A 49 -0.40 -4.13 -10.90
N GLY A 50 -1.10 -5.23 -10.57
CA GLY A 50 -2.15 -5.84 -11.39
C GLY A 50 -3.54 -5.21 -11.28
N SER A 51 -3.84 -4.38 -10.27
CA SER A 51 -5.22 -3.90 -10.05
C SER A 51 -5.59 -2.63 -10.84
N ILE A 52 -4.64 -2.05 -11.59
CA ILE A 52 -4.89 -0.96 -12.55
C ILE A 52 -5.10 -1.54 -13.96
N ARG A 53 -5.79 -2.68 -14.10
CA ARG A 53 -6.21 -3.22 -15.42
C ARG A 53 -7.55 -3.94 -15.31
N ALA A 54 -8.59 -3.23 -14.90
CA ALA A 54 -9.96 -3.73 -15.05
C ALA A 54 -10.97 -2.58 -15.13
N SER A 55 -10.75 -1.56 -15.97
CA SER A 55 -11.81 -0.62 -16.41
C SER A 55 -11.46 0.09 -17.73
N GLU A 56 -10.62 -0.49 -18.59
CA GLU A 56 -10.42 -0.04 -19.98
C GLU A 56 -10.68 -1.18 -20.96
N ASP A 57 -11.77 -1.94 -20.75
CA ASP A 57 -12.34 -2.80 -21.77
C ASP A 57 -13.83 -2.46 -21.88
N THR A 58 -14.12 -1.34 -22.53
CA THR A 58 -15.46 -1.07 -23.08
C THR A 58 -15.40 -0.20 -24.33
N LEU A 59 -14.21 0.00 -24.91
CA LEU A 59 -14.06 0.66 -26.19
C LEU A 59 -13.67 -0.35 -27.26
N ARG A 60 -14.68 -0.69 -28.07
CA ARG A 60 -14.60 -0.91 -29.53
C ARG A 60 -14.44 -2.36 -30.04
N ALA A 61 -15.58 -2.97 -30.33
CA ALA A 61 -15.91 -3.72 -31.56
C ALA A 61 -17.40 -4.15 -31.45
N ALA A 62 -18.31 -4.03 -32.40
CA ALA A 62 -18.19 -3.83 -33.84
C ALA A 62 -19.45 -3.11 -34.37
N ASP A 63 -19.25 -2.13 -35.25
CA ASP A 63 -20.12 -1.97 -36.43
C ASP A 63 -19.95 -3.25 -37.27
N ASP A 64 -21.05 -3.99 -37.50
CA ASP A 64 -21.42 -4.69 -38.75
C ASP A 64 -22.66 -5.58 -38.50
N ASP A 65 -23.85 -5.06 -38.82
CA ASP A 65 -24.87 -5.60 -39.77
C ASP A 65 -26.18 -4.79 -39.70
#